data_AF-A0A5F0JJE9-F1
#
_entry.id   AF-A0A5F0JJE9-F1
#
_cell.length_a   1.000
_cell.length_b   1.000
_cell.length_c   1.000
_cell.angle_alpha   90.00
_cell.angle_beta   90.00
_cell.angle_gamma   90.00
#
_symmetry.space_group_name_H-M   'P 1'
#
loop_
_entity.id
_entity.type
_entity.pdbx_description
1 polymer ?
#
loop_
_entity_poly.entity_id
_entity_poly.type
_entity_poly.pdbx_seq_one_letter_code
_entity_poly.pdbx_strand_id
1 'polypeptide(L)'
;MSFFHGVTTTDIKTGARTISLPSSSIIGLCDTFTPGGLGGGTAKAGELKLITSEREAIAAFGADSAITKACKAIYTKAKAVIVAIGVPKLEDSALQTSAIIGGVLASGQRTGLQALLDGKSLYNAQPRLLIAPGHTATQAVATALDSLAQKLRAIGILDGPGTTDEAAMLYADNFGSRNLFMVDPGVQYWDTESSKTLDAPASAWAAGLFAWTDAEYGFWASPSNKEFTGITGTTRAVEYLDGDETCRANLLNNANIATIIRDDGYRLWGNRTLSSDPKWAFVTRVRTLFILMDAVQAGHKWAVDRSITKTYVKDVTDGLDAFMRDLKAQGAIINFEVFPDTELNTANQIAQGKVYWRIRFTDVPPAENPNFLFEVTDQWMTEVLEAA
;
A
#
# COMPACT_ATOMS: atom_id res chain seq x y z
N MET A 1 45.83 40.49 15.99
CA MET A 1 45.80 39.06 15.65
C MET A 1 45.71 38.30 16.97
N SER A 2 44.59 37.65 17.26
CA SER A 2 44.55 36.68 18.35
C SER A 2 45.01 35.33 17.80
N PHE A 3 45.89 34.64 18.53
CA PHE A 3 46.29 33.27 18.22
C PHE A 3 45.84 32.37 19.38
N PHE A 4 45.50 31.13 19.05
CA PHE A 4 45.09 30.12 20.01
C PHE A 4 46.24 29.13 20.21
N HIS A 5 46.64 28.88 21.46
CA HIS A 5 47.68 27.93 21.81
C HIS A 5 47.05 26.71 22.50
N GLY A 6 46.94 25.59 21.77
CA GLY A 6 46.34 24.35 22.25
C GLY A 6 45.74 23.53 21.10
N VAL A 7 45.25 22.32 21.41
CA VAL A 7 44.52 21.48 20.44
C VAL A 7 43.06 21.93 20.41
N THR A 8 42.61 22.44 19.26
CA THR A 8 41.19 22.66 18.97
C THR A 8 40.63 21.45 18.25
N THR A 9 39.58 20.86 18.80
CA THR A 9 38.75 19.87 18.10
C THR A 9 37.52 20.56 17.55
N THR A 10 37.34 20.50 16.24
CA THR A 10 36.12 20.95 15.56
C THR A 10 35.36 19.71 15.12
N ASP A 11 34.08 19.60 15.45
CA ASP A 11 33.21 18.54 14.94
C ASP A 11 32.95 18.80 13.44
N ILE A 12 33.77 18.21 12.58
CA ILE A 12 33.63 18.28 11.13
C ILE A 12 32.66 17.18 10.70
N LYS A 13 31.39 17.56 10.54
CA LYS A 13 30.35 16.66 9.99
C LYS A 13 30.45 16.60 8.46
N THR A 14 31.54 16.07 7.92
CA THR A 14 31.69 15.75 6.49
C THR A 14 31.44 14.28 6.25
N GLY A 15 30.50 13.96 5.36
CA GLY A 15 30.17 12.60 4.95
C GLY A 15 28.78 12.51 4.34
N ALA A 16 28.61 11.59 3.38
CA ALA A 16 27.28 11.26 2.86
C ALA A 16 26.42 10.69 3.99
N ARG A 17 25.25 11.27 4.23
CA ARG A 17 24.32 10.79 5.25
C ARG A 17 23.40 9.74 4.63
N THR A 18 23.20 8.64 5.35
CA THR A 18 22.33 7.55 4.91
C THR A 18 20.87 7.99 4.94
N ILE A 19 20.16 7.75 3.85
CA ILE A 19 18.72 7.96 3.77
C ILE A 19 18.04 6.65 4.16
N SER A 20 17.20 6.70 5.19
CA SER A 20 16.41 5.54 5.61
C SER A 20 15.05 5.54 4.91
N LEU A 21 14.60 4.34 4.56
CA LEU A 21 13.25 4.13 4.06
C LEU A 21 12.22 4.40 5.17
N PRO A 22 11.12 5.14 4.88
CA PRO A 22 9.99 5.22 5.79
C PRO A 22 9.29 3.85 5.86
N SER A 23 8.57 3.59 6.95
CA SER A 23 7.71 2.41 7.03
C SER A 23 6.74 2.39 5.84
N SER A 24 6.83 1.35 5.01
CA SER A 24 6.03 1.15 3.79
C SER A 24 4.65 0.56 4.07
N SER A 25 4.43 0.05 5.28
CA SER A 25 3.36 -0.89 5.60
C SER A 25 2.36 -0.38 6.64
N ILE A 26 2.34 0.94 6.91
CA ILE A 26 1.35 1.53 7.83
C ILE A 26 -0.03 1.47 7.16
N ILE A 27 -1.00 0.85 7.82
CA ILE A 27 -2.36 0.69 7.31
C ILE A 27 -3.28 1.73 7.96
N GLY A 28 -3.98 2.51 7.14
CA GLY A 28 -5.08 3.37 7.54
C GLY A 28 -6.39 2.60 7.44
N LEU A 29 -7.07 2.41 8.58
CA LEU A 29 -8.29 1.61 8.68
C LEU A 29 -9.44 2.49 9.15
N CYS A 30 -10.55 2.51 8.41
CA CYS A 30 -11.79 3.17 8.78
C CYS A 30 -12.94 2.17 8.76
N ASP A 31 -13.57 1.90 9.89
CA ASP A 31 -14.71 1.00 9.97
C ASP A 31 -15.58 1.32 11.20
N THR A 32 -16.68 0.59 11.34
CA THR A 32 -17.71 0.82 12.33
C THR A 32 -17.38 0.20 13.69
N PHE A 33 -17.83 0.87 14.74
CA PHE A 33 -17.85 0.36 16.11
C PHE A 33 -19.00 0.97 16.91
N THR A 34 -19.20 0.49 18.14
CA THR A 34 -20.22 1.00 19.07
C THR A 34 -19.53 1.68 20.27
N PRO A 35 -19.46 3.04 20.30
CA PRO A 35 -18.85 3.76 21.41
C PRO A 35 -19.59 3.52 22.73
N GLY A 36 -18.86 3.34 23.83
CA GLY A 36 -19.42 3.39 25.19
C GLY A 36 -20.38 2.27 25.61
N GLY A 37 -20.45 1.16 24.85
CA GLY A 37 -21.21 -0.02 25.29
C GLY A 37 -20.61 -0.69 26.53
N LEU A 38 -21.38 -1.52 27.25
CA LEU A 38 -20.83 -2.43 28.27
C LEU A 38 -19.86 -3.41 27.60
N GLY A 39 -18.56 -3.33 27.93
CA GLY A 39 -17.49 -4.03 27.20
C GLY A 39 -16.98 -3.31 25.95
N GLY A 40 -17.52 -2.12 25.64
CA GLY A 40 -17.12 -1.24 24.54
C GLY A 40 -15.79 -0.54 24.85
N GLY A 41 -14.93 -0.47 23.84
CA GLY A 41 -13.59 0.07 24.00
C GLY A 41 -13.55 1.57 24.31
N THR A 42 -12.36 2.01 24.72
CA THR A 42 -12.07 3.38 25.21
C THR A 42 -12.09 4.48 24.14
N ALA A 43 -12.14 4.13 22.85
CA ALA A 43 -12.07 5.11 21.77
C ALA A 43 -13.38 5.92 21.67
N LYS A 44 -13.24 7.24 21.50
CA LYS A 44 -14.37 8.10 21.16
C LYS A 44 -14.67 8.02 19.67
N ALA A 45 -15.92 8.32 19.30
CA ALA A 45 -16.30 8.44 17.90
C ALA A 45 -15.41 9.47 17.18
N GLY A 46 -14.84 9.09 16.05
CA GLY A 46 -13.96 9.97 15.27
C GLY A 46 -12.59 10.25 15.90
N GLU A 47 -12.23 9.54 16.97
CA GLU A 47 -10.89 9.58 17.55
C GLU A 47 -9.98 8.62 16.78
N LEU A 48 -8.88 9.15 16.25
CA LEU A 48 -7.84 8.35 15.63
C LEU A 48 -7.10 7.57 16.73
N LYS A 49 -6.77 6.30 16.47
CA LYS A 49 -5.97 5.46 17.37
C LYS A 49 -4.84 4.79 16.61
N LEU A 50 -3.66 4.75 17.22
CA LEU A 50 -2.56 3.91 16.77
C LEU A 50 -2.71 2.53 17.42
N ILE A 51 -2.74 1.49 16.61
CA ILE A 51 -2.89 0.10 17.03
C ILE A 51 -1.69 -0.71 16.51
N THR A 52 -1.03 -1.42 17.42
CA THR A 52 0.12 -2.28 17.13
C THR A 52 -0.09 -3.73 17.54
N SER A 53 -1.18 -4.01 18.25
CA SER A 53 -1.57 -5.35 18.66
C SER A 53 -3.08 -5.52 18.72
N GLU A 54 -3.54 -6.78 18.62
CA GLU A 54 -4.95 -7.13 18.77
C GLU A 54 -5.53 -6.67 20.12
N ARG A 55 -4.74 -6.76 21.20
CA ARG A 55 -5.15 -6.30 22.54
C ARG A 55 -5.51 -4.82 22.54
N GLU A 56 -4.72 -4.00 21.86
CA GLU A 56 -4.99 -2.56 21.74
C GLU A 56 -6.25 -2.29 20.92
N ALA A 57 -6.48 -3.06 19.84
CA ALA A 57 -7.71 -2.96 19.04
C ALA A 57 -8.94 -3.26 19.89
N ILE A 58 -8.92 -4.37 20.64
CA ILE A 58 -10.01 -4.77 21.55
C ILE A 58 -10.23 -3.70 22.63
N ALA A 59 -9.16 -3.21 23.25
CA ALA A 59 -9.25 -2.17 24.27
C ALA A 59 -9.76 -0.82 23.74
N ALA A 60 -9.48 -0.50 22.47
CA ALA A 60 -9.89 0.74 21.82
C ALA A 60 -11.34 0.67 21.32
N PHE A 61 -11.74 -0.40 20.64
CA PHE A 61 -13.00 -0.44 19.90
C PHE A 61 -13.99 -1.52 20.37
N GLY A 62 -13.59 -2.40 21.29
CA GLY A 62 -14.37 -3.56 21.72
C GLY A 62 -14.11 -4.79 20.85
N ALA A 63 -14.24 -5.99 21.43
CA ALA A 63 -13.91 -7.26 20.78
C ALA A 63 -14.78 -7.53 19.53
N ASP A 64 -16.08 -7.26 19.62
CA ASP A 64 -17.06 -7.63 18.61
C ASP A 64 -17.20 -6.60 17.47
N SER A 65 -16.48 -5.48 17.55
CA SER A 65 -16.57 -4.40 16.57
C SER A 65 -16.01 -4.79 15.20
N ALA A 66 -16.60 -4.26 14.12
CA ALA A 66 -16.15 -4.54 12.76
C ALA A 66 -14.69 -4.11 12.55
N ILE A 67 -14.32 -2.94 13.10
CA ILE A 67 -12.95 -2.44 13.06
C ILE A 67 -11.96 -3.38 13.80
N THR A 68 -12.33 -3.96 14.94
CA THR A 68 -11.48 -4.93 15.63
C THR A 68 -11.32 -6.21 14.81
N LYS A 69 -12.39 -6.68 14.15
CA LYS A 69 -12.32 -7.84 13.26
C LYS A 69 -11.39 -7.59 12.06
N ALA A 70 -11.43 -6.38 11.48
CA ALA A 70 -10.48 -5.98 10.44
C ALA A 70 -9.03 -5.91 10.94
N CYS A 71 -8.79 -5.41 12.16
CA CYS A 71 -7.47 -5.46 12.79
C CYS A 71 -6.98 -6.91 12.98
N LYS A 72 -7.85 -7.80 13.50
CA LYS A 72 -7.54 -9.24 13.66
C LYS A 72 -7.16 -9.86 12.32
N ALA A 73 -7.93 -9.58 11.26
CA ALA A 73 -7.67 -10.05 9.90
C ALA A 73 -6.26 -9.66 9.40
N ILE A 74 -5.86 -8.39 9.56
CA ILE A 74 -4.52 -7.92 9.22
C ILE A 74 -3.46 -8.68 10.03
N TYR A 75 -3.67 -8.80 11.34
CA TYR A 75 -2.74 -9.44 12.27
C TYR A 75 -2.56 -10.94 12.06
N THR A 76 -3.45 -11.61 11.31
CA THR A 76 -3.22 -13.01 10.91
C THR A 76 -1.97 -13.18 10.05
N LYS A 77 -1.62 -12.17 9.24
CA LYS A 77 -0.49 -12.23 8.30
C LYS A 77 0.67 -11.32 8.68
N ALA A 78 0.37 -10.10 9.15
CA ALA A 78 1.39 -9.09 9.42
C ALA A 78 1.16 -8.39 10.77
N LYS A 79 2.23 -8.21 11.54
CA LYS A 79 2.26 -7.32 12.73
C LYS A 79 2.41 -5.86 12.28
N ALA A 80 1.46 -5.38 11.48
CA ALA A 80 1.48 -4.06 10.90
C ALA A 80 1.10 -2.98 11.92
N VAL A 81 1.62 -1.77 11.73
CA VAL A 81 1.12 -0.59 12.46
C VAL A 81 -0.15 -0.11 11.78
N ILE A 82 -1.23 0.00 12.55
CA ILE A 82 -2.55 0.41 12.04
C ILE A 82 -2.91 1.77 12.65
N VAL A 83 -3.23 2.73 11.79
CA VAL A 83 -3.87 3.99 12.16
C VAL A 83 -5.37 3.81 11.93
N ALA A 84 -6.11 3.55 13.00
CA ALA A 84 -7.51 3.18 12.97
C ALA A 84 -8.40 4.36 13.37
N ILE A 85 -9.50 4.55 12.64
CA ILE A 85 -10.59 5.45 13.04
C ILE A 85 -11.91 4.69 13.09
N GLY A 86 -12.51 4.68 14.28
CA GLY A 86 -13.84 4.12 14.50
C GLY A 86 -14.93 5.14 14.16
N VAL A 87 -15.87 4.73 13.30
CA VAL A 87 -17.10 5.47 13.00
C VAL A 87 -18.26 4.80 13.75
N PRO A 88 -19.15 5.54 14.43
CA PRO A 88 -20.33 4.93 15.04
C PRO A 88 -21.19 4.21 14.00
N LYS A 89 -21.70 3.02 14.36
CA LYS A 89 -22.70 2.33 13.55
C LYS A 89 -24.02 3.09 13.58
N LEU A 90 -24.55 3.44 12.40
CA LEU A 90 -25.81 4.13 12.18
C LEU A 90 -26.85 3.17 11.59
N GLU A 91 -28.13 3.45 11.82
CA GLU A 91 -29.24 2.63 11.27
C GLU A 91 -29.45 2.87 9.78
N ASP A 92 -29.29 4.11 9.31
CA ASP A 92 -29.43 4.49 7.91
C ASP A 92 -28.11 4.27 7.14
N SER A 93 -28.16 3.50 6.06
CA SER A 93 -27.01 3.17 5.22
C SER A 93 -26.46 4.39 4.45
N ALA A 94 -27.31 5.35 4.08
CA ALA A 94 -26.87 6.56 3.40
C ALA A 94 -26.11 7.48 4.38
N LEU A 95 -26.60 7.60 5.62
CA LEU A 95 -25.89 8.30 6.68
C LEU A 95 -24.61 7.58 7.08
N GLN A 96 -24.60 6.24 7.12
CA GLN A 96 -23.40 5.45 7.38
C GLN A 96 -22.32 5.71 6.34
N THR A 97 -22.70 5.70 5.05
CA THR A 97 -21.80 6.03 3.93
C THR A 97 -21.19 7.42 4.12
N SER A 98 -22.02 8.41 4.43
CA SER A 98 -21.57 9.79 4.70
C SER A 98 -20.63 9.87 5.90
N ALA A 99 -20.89 9.10 6.96
CA ALA A 99 -20.07 9.07 8.16
C ALA A 99 -18.70 8.40 7.93
N ILE A 100 -18.62 7.36 7.09
CA ILE A 100 -17.37 6.69 6.70
C ILE A 100 -16.52 7.62 5.83
N ILE A 101 -17.11 8.29 4.85
CA ILE A 101 -16.42 9.32 4.06
C ILE A 101 -15.88 10.42 4.99
N GLY A 102 -16.75 10.87 5.90
CA GLY A 102 -16.44 11.88 6.89
C GLY A 102 -16.22 13.26 6.29
N GLY A 103 -15.62 14.15 7.07
CA GLY A 103 -15.40 15.52 6.68
C GLY A 103 -14.61 16.29 7.74
N VAL A 104 -14.89 17.59 7.84
CA VAL A 104 -14.35 18.47 8.88
C VAL A 104 -15.52 19.04 9.66
N LEU A 105 -15.53 18.81 10.97
CA LEU A 105 -16.52 19.39 11.88
C LEU A 105 -16.25 20.88 12.08
N ALA A 106 -17.24 21.62 12.61
CA ALA A 106 -17.06 23.03 12.96
C ALA A 106 -15.94 23.28 14.00
N SER A 107 -15.60 22.25 14.79
CA SER A 107 -14.46 22.25 15.71
C SER A 107 -13.09 22.18 15.00
N GLY A 108 -13.07 21.95 13.69
CA GLY A 108 -11.86 21.68 12.91
C GLY A 108 -11.42 20.21 12.94
N GLN A 109 -12.08 19.35 13.72
CA GLN A 109 -11.76 17.92 13.78
C GLN A 109 -12.15 17.22 12.49
N ARG A 110 -11.23 16.42 11.94
CA ARG A 110 -11.50 15.52 10.83
C ARG A 110 -12.19 14.24 11.29
N THR A 111 -13.11 13.73 10.48
CA THR A 111 -13.87 12.50 10.76
C THR A 111 -13.78 11.52 9.60
N GLY A 112 -14.15 10.25 9.87
CA GLY A 112 -14.13 9.18 8.87
C GLY A 112 -12.77 9.04 8.19
N LEU A 113 -12.78 8.71 6.90
CA LEU A 113 -11.56 8.57 6.10
C LEU A 113 -10.66 9.81 6.14
N GLN A 114 -11.22 11.01 6.22
CA GLN A 114 -10.42 12.25 6.24
C GLN A 114 -9.47 12.34 7.44
N ALA A 115 -9.81 11.73 8.58
CA ALA A 115 -8.96 11.76 9.77
C ALA A 115 -7.66 10.96 9.63
N LEU A 116 -7.59 10.03 8.67
CA LEU A 116 -6.35 9.28 8.39
C LEU A 116 -5.20 10.20 7.95
N LEU A 117 -5.50 11.41 7.46
CA LEU A 117 -4.50 12.46 7.18
C LEU A 117 -3.72 12.87 8.43
N ASP A 118 -4.34 12.80 9.61
CA ASP A 118 -3.76 13.28 10.86
C ASP A 118 -2.89 12.21 11.55
N GLY A 119 -2.80 11.00 10.98
CA GLY A 119 -1.97 9.91 11.53
C GLY A 119 -0.49 10.28 11.66
N LYS A 120 0.04 11.07 10.73
CA LYS A 120 1.43 11.53 10.77
C LYS A 120 1.68 12.56 11.88
N SER A 121 0.78 13.53 12.06
CA SER A 121 0.97 14.57 13.07
C SER A 121 0.73 14.05 14.49
N LEU A 122 -0.23 13.13 14.67
CA LEU A 122 -0.57 12.57 15.97
C LEU A 122 0.39 11.47 16.41
N TYR A 123 0.81 10.60 15.49
CA TYR A 123 1.54 9.37 15.82
C TYR A 123 2.85 9.18 15.07
N ASN A 124 3.24 10.15 14.23
CA ASN A 124 4.34 9.98 13.26
C ASN A 124 4.14 8.76 12.34
N ALA A 125 2.88 8.34 12.14
CA ALA A 125 2.51 7.17 11.36
C ALA A 125 1.66 7.61 10.17
N GLN A 126 2.30 7.79 9.00
CA GLN A 126 1.61 8.15 7.76
C GLN A 126 1.09 6.87 7.07
N PRO A 127 -0.24 6.69 6.90
CA PRO A 127 -0.78 5.52 6.22
C PRO A 127 -0.32 5.43 4.76
N ARG A 128 0.04 4.21 4.33
CA ARG A 128 0.48 3.84 2.96
C ARG A 128 -0.45 2.85 2.26
N LEU A 129 -1.26 2.17 3.05
CA LEU A 129 -2.37 1.34 2.61
C LEU A 129 -3.63 1.92 3.26
N LEU A 130 -4.70 2.11 2.50
CA LEU A 130 -5.97 2.61 3.02
C LEU A 130 -7.06 1.59 2.76
N ILE A 131 -7.86 1.29 3.79
CA ILE A 131 -8.97 0.36 3.72
C ILE A 131 -10.19 0.90 4.47
N ALA A 132 -11.37 0.63 3.92
CA ALA A 132 -12.64 0.75 4.64
C ALA A 132 -13.47 -0.51 4.42
N PRO A 133 -13.13 -1.61 5.12
CA PRO A 133 -13.65 -2.94 4.82
C PRO A 133 -15.18 -2.99 4.77
N GLY A 134 -15.72 -3.48 3.66
CA GLY A 134 -17.17 -3.59 3.44
C GLY A 134 -17.89 -2.29 3.08
N HIS A 135 -17.24 -1.13 3.25
CA HIS A 135 -17.78 0.18 2.86
C HIS A 135 -17.31 0.60 1.47
N THR A 136 -16.14 0.14 1.05
CA THR A 136 -15.55 0.46 -0.27
C THR A 136 -16.32 -0.14 -1.44
N ALA A 137 -17.25 -1.07 -1.25
CA ALA A 137 -18.15 -1.53 -2.33
C ALA A 137 -19.14 -0.42 -2.75
N THR A 138 -19.31 0.62 -1.93
CA THR A 138 -20.08 1.81 -2.29
C THR A 138 -19.19 2.81 -3.02
N GLN A 139 -19.57 3.17 -4.26
CA GLN A 139 -18.77 4.06 -5.12
C GLN A 139 -18.39 5.39 -4.44
N ALA A 140 -19.30 5.97 -3.66
CA ALA A 140 -19.02 7.23 -2.96
C ALA A 140 -17.85 7.12 -1.96
N VAL A 141 -17.73 5.99 -1.24
CA VAL A 141 -16.63 5.73 -0.30
C VAL A 141 -15.34 5.47 -1.06
N ALA A 142 -15.38 4.65 -2.12
CA ALA A 142 -14.20 4.37 -2.95
C ALA A 142 -13.63 5.64 -3.60
N THR A 143 -14.47 6.54 -4.11
CA THR A 143 -14.04 7.83 -4.66
C THR A 143 -13.40 8.72 -3.60
N ALA A 144 -13.95 8.74 -2.37
CA ALA A 144 -13.34 9.47 -1.26
C ALA A 144 -11.97 8.87 -0.89
N LEU A 145 -11.88 7.53 -0.85
CA LEU A 145 -10.64 6.79 -0.59
C LEU A 145 -9.58 7.09 -1.65
N ASP A 146 -9.93 7.16 -2.93
CA ASP A 146 -9.00 7.50 -4.02
C ASP A 146 -8.39 8.90 -3.84
N SER A 147 -9.25 9.89 -3.59
CA SER A 147 -8.80 11.27 -3.36
C SER A 147 -7.85 11.37 -2.15
N LEU A 148 -8.07 10.54 -1.15
CA LEU A 148 -7.26 10.46 0.05
C LEU A 148 -5.94 9.71 -0.22
N ALA A 149 -6.01 8.60 -0.97
CA ALA A 149 -4.86 7.81 -1.39
C ALA A 149 -3.87 8.66 -2.21
N GLN A 150 -4.37 9.50 -3.11
CA GLN A 150 -3.55 10.45 -3.85
C GLN A 150 -2.82 11.45 -2.94
N LYS A 151 -3.53 12.02 -1.95
CA LYS A 151 -2.96 12.99 -0.99
C LYS A 151 -1.90 12.36 -0.08
N LEU A 152 -2.16 11.15 0.38
CA LEU A 152 -1.25 10.42 1.28
C LEU A 152 -0.13 9.68 0.55
N ARG A 153 -0.17 9.60 -0.79
CA ARG A 153 0.68 8.70 -1.60
C ARG A 153 0.57 7.26 -1.10
N ALA A 154 -0.66 6.80 -1.00
CA ALA A 154 -1.04 5.48 -0.53
C ALA A 154 -1.76 4.71 -1.64
N ILE A 155 -1.93 3.40 -1.41
CA ILE A 155 -2.82 2.56 -2.21
C ILE A 155 -4.12 2.35 -1.43
N GLY A 156 -5.26 2.70 -2.02
CA GLY A 156 -6.58 2.35 -1.52
C GLY A 156 -6.96 0.94 -1.97
N ILE A 157 -7.10 0.02 -1.02
CA ILE A 157 -7.56 -1.34 -1.31
C ILE A 157 -9.09 -1.37 -1.19
N LEU A 158 -9.75 -1.65 -2.31
CA LEU A 158 -11.20 -1.69 -2.42
C LEU A 158 -11.71 -3.13 -2.35
N ASP A 159 -12.84 -3.30 -1.68
CA ASP A 159 -13.68 -4.49 -1.81
C ASP A 159 -14.62 -4.36 -3.00
N GLY A 160 -14.74 -5.42 -3.80
CA GLY A 160 -15.81 -5.52 -4.79
C GLY A 160 -17.18 -5.84 -4.19
N PRO A 161 -18.23 -5.78 -5.02
CA PRO A 161 -19.59 -6.07 -4.57
C PRO A 161 -19.79 -7.53 -4.14
N GLY A 162 -18.92 -8.47 -4.54
CA GLY A 162 -18.99 -9.87 -4.13
C GLY A 162 -20.16 -10.66 -4.70
N THR A 163 -20.95 -10.08 -5.61
CA THR A 163 -22.16 -10.69 -6.21
C THR A 163 -21.82 -11.50 -7.46
N THR A 164 -21.75 -10.88 -8.63
CA THR A 164 -21.39 -11.53 -9.91
C THR A 164 -20.12 -10.91 -10.50
N ASP A 165 -19.48 -11.61 -11.45
CA ASP A 165 -18.30 -11.10 -12.13
C ASP A 165 -18.61 -9.82 -12.91
N GLU A 166 -19.77 -9.77 -13.57
CA GLU A 166 -20.24 -8.60 -14.32
C GLU A 166 -20.45 -7.40 -13.40
N ALA A 167 -21.02 -7.63 -12.21
CA ALA A 167 -21.18 -6.55 -11.23
C ALA A 167 -19.83 -6.02 -10.74
N ALA A 168 -18.83 -6.90 -10.56
CA ALA A 168 -17.48 -6.50 -10.18
C ALA A 168 -16.80 -5.70 -11.31
N MET A 169 -16.91 -6.15 -12.56
CA MET A 169 -16.36 -5.44 -13.73
C MET A 169 -17.02 -4.07 -13.93
N LEU A 170 -18.35 -4.01 -13.91
CA LEU A 170 -19.09 -2.74 -14.01
C LEU A 170 -18.76 -1.78 -12.86
N TYR A 171 -18.46 -2.32 -11.67
CA TYR A 171 -18.01 -1.51 -10.55
C TYR A 171 -16.60 -0.96 -10.79
N ALA A 172 -15.67 -1.78 -11.25
CA ALA A 172 -14.29 -1.40 -11.57
C ALA A 172 -14.22 -0.31 -12.65
N ASP A 173 -15.08 -0.39 -13.68
CA ASP A 173 -15.16 0.59 -14.78
C ASP A 173 -15.46 2.03 -14.32
N ASN A 174 -15.99 2.22 -13.09
CA ASN A 174 -16.20 3.55 -12.53
C ASN A 174 -14.89 4.27 -12.17
N PHE A 175 -13.76 3.57 -12.17
CA PHE A 175 -12.48 4.07 -11.69
C PHE A 175 -11.38 3.91 -12.74
N GLY A 176 -10.59 4.97 -12.93
CA GLY A 176 -9.39 4.98 -13.78
C GLY A 176 -8.11 5.33 -13.01
N SER A 177 -8.13 5.21 -11.67
CA SER A 177 -7.06 5.69 -10.80
C SER A 177 -5.99 4.65 -10.53
N ARG A 178 -4.73 5.06 -10.67
CA ARG A 178 -3.55 4.25 -10.29
C ARG A 178 -3.41 4.00 -8.79
N ASN A 179 -4.13 4.74 -7.95
CA ASN A 179 -4.01 4.62 -6.50
C ASN A 179 -4.95 3.55 -5.93
N LEU A 180 -5.81 2.96 -6.76
CA LEU A 180 -6.81 1.98 -6.34
C LEU A 180 -6.41 0.56 -6.74
N PHE A 181 -6.63 -0.37 -5.82
CA PHE A 181 -6.42 -1.80 -6.01
C PHE A 181 -7.67 -2.53 -5.52
N MET A 182 -8.43 -3.16 -6.42
CA MET A 182 -9.69 -3.81 -6.07
C MET A 182 -9.48 -5.31 -5.87
N VAL A 183 -10.11 -5.84 -4.81
CA VAL A 183 -10.14 -7.27 -4.50
C VAL A 183 -11.58 -7.75 -4.50
N ASP A 184 -11.87 -8.71 -5.38
CA ASP A 184 -13.15 -9.40 -5.47
C ASP A 184 -12.90 -10.88 -5.81
N PRO A 185 -13.52 -11.84 -5.11
CA PRO A 185 -14.60 -11.71 -4.15
C PRO A 185 -14.11 -11.51 -2.69
N GLY A 186 -15.07 -11.45 -1.76
CA GLY A 186 -14.81 -11.48 -0.32
C GLY A 186 -14.23 -12.82 0.16
N VAL A 187 -13.82 -12.85 1.42
CA VAL A 187 -13.28 -14.05 2.09
C VAL A 187 -14.30 -14.69 3.02
N GLN A 188 -14.08 -15.95 3.34
CA GLN A 188 -14.75 -16.66 4.43
C GLN A 188 -13.72 -17.04 5.48
N TYR A 189 -14.08 -16.90 6.75
CA TYR A 189 -13.22 -17.29 7.87
C TYR A 189 -14.06 -17.95 8.98
N TRP A 190 -13.40 -18.78 9.79
CA TRP A 190 -14.03 -19.36 10.97
C TRP A 190 -14.02 -18.37 12.13
N ASP A 191 -15.19 -17.93 12.57
CA ASP A 191 -15.32 -17.09 13.75
C ASP A 191 -15.48 -17.94 15.00
N THR A 192 -14.53 -17.83 15.93
CA THR A 192 -14.53 -18.61 17.17
C THR A 192 -15.56 -18.12 18.18
N GLU A 193 -16.01 -16.87 18.08
CA GLU A 193 -17.03 -16.30 18.97
C GLU A 193 -18.42 -16.86 18.62
N SER A 194 -18.79 -16.86 17.33
CA SER A 194 -20.06 -17.43 16.87
C SER A 194 -20.00 -18.90 16.46
N SER A 195 -18.81 -19.52 16.50
CA SER A 195 -18.56 -20.93 16.15
C SER A 195 -19.13 -21.33 14.78
N LYS A 196 -18.93 -20.47 13.78
CA LYS A 196 -19.37 -20.70 12.39
C LYS A 196 -18.48 -19.97 11.39
N THR A 197 -18.51 -20.44 10.15
CA THR A 197 -17.93 -19.72 9.03
C THR A 197 -18.73 -18.45 8.73
N LEU A 198 -18.07 -17.31 8.66
CA LEU A 198 -18.63 -16.01 8.33
C LEU A 198 -17.99 -15.45 7.07
N ASP A 199 -18.80 -14.72 6.29
CA ASP A 199 -18.33 -13.92 5.17
C ASP A 199 -17.73 -12.60 5.67
N ALA A 200 -16.67 -12.14 5.02
CA ALA A 200 -16.05 -10.85 5.28
C ALA A 200 -15.49 -10.21 4.00
N PRO A 201 -15.39 -8.86 3.98
CA PRO A 201 -14.64 -8.15 2.95
C PRO A 201 -13.17 -8.59 2.91
N ALA A 202 -12.58 -8.66 1.73
CA ALA A 202 -11.22 -9.15 1.51
C ALA A 202 -10.14 -8.09 1.78
N SER A 203 -10.48 -6.80 1.76
CA SER A 203 -9.56 -5.67 1.83
C SER A 203 -8.63 -5.70 3.05
N ALA A 204 -9.12 -6.14 4.22
CA ALA A 204 -8.31 -6.26 5.43
C ALA A 204 -7.24 -7.37 5.32
N TRP A 205 -7.59 -8.54 4.79
CA TRP A 205 -6.63 -9.62 4.54
C TRP A 205 -5.62 -9.23 3.46
N ALA A 206 -6.09 -8.58 2.39
CA ALA A 206 -5.21 -8.07 1.34
C ALA A 206 -4.22 -7.04 1.90
N ALA A 207 -4.68 -6.08 2.72
CA ALA A 207 -3.79 -5.11 3.37
C ALA A 207 -2.74 -5.77 4.26
N GLY A 208 -3.13 -6.81 5.02
CA GLY A 208 -2.19 -7.64 5.79
C GLY A 208 -1.15 -8.33 4.91
N LEU A 209 -1.57 -8.84 3.75
CA LEU A 209 -0.68 -9.48 2.78
C LEU A 209 0.29 -8.49 2.12
N PHE A 210 -0.17 -7.28 1.77
CA PHE A 210 0.72 -6.21 1.30
C PHE A 210 1.76 -5.85 2.37
N ALA A 211 1.34 -5.67 3.62
CA ALA A 211 2.24 -5.33 4.71
C ALA A 211 3.26 -6.44 5.01
N TRP A 212 2.85 -7.70 4.91
CA TRP A 212 3.75 -8.84 5.03
C TRP A 212 4.74 -8.93 3.86
N THR A 213 4.27 -8.70 2.64
CA THR A 213 5.11 -8.74 1.43
C THR A 213 6.21 -7.69 1.50
N ASP A 214 5.89 -6.49 1.96
CA ASP A 214 6.89 -5.44 2.18
C ASP A 214 8.00 -5.87 3.16
N ALA A 215 7.63 -6.59 4.24
CA ALA A 215 8.55 -7.00 5.28
C ALA A 215 9.46 -8.17 4.84
N GLU A 216 8.90 -9.13 4.09
CA GLU A 216 9.61 -10.35 3.68
C GLU A 216 10.40 -10.18 2.37
N TYR A 217 9.80 -9.51 1.38
CA TYR A 217 10.35 -9.42 0.02
C TYR A 217 10.72 -7.99 -0.40
N GLY A 218 10.34 -6.98 0.39
CA GLY A 218 10.50 -5.57 0.05
C GLY A 218 9.29 -4.99 -0.68
N PHE A 219 9.14 -3.67 -0.59
CA PHE A 219 7.95 -2.96 -1.10
C PHE A 219 7.80 -2.95 -2.62
N TRP A 220 8.86 -3.31 -3.35
CA TRP A 220 8.88 -3.44 -4.80
C TRP A 220 8.33 -4.79 -5.28
N ALA A 221 8.18 -5.77 -4.38
CA ALA A 221 7.63 -7.07 -4.70
C ALA A 221 6.10 -7.01 -4.85
N SER A 222 5.57 -7.82 -5.77
CA SER A 222 4.13 -7.95 -5.93
C SER A 222 3.52 -8.77 -4.79
N PRO A 223 2.37 -8.35 -4.24
CA PRO A 223 1.61 -9.15 -3.28
C PRO A 223 0.82 -10.29 -3.94
N SER A 224 0.81 -10.37 -5.29
CA SER A 224 0.20 -11.47 -6.04
C SER A 224 0.99 -12.76 -5.85
N ASN A 225 0.29 -13.89 -5.98
CA ASN A 225 0.78 -15.24 -5.74
C ASN A 225 1.33 -15.47 -4.30
N LYS A 226 0.84 -14.69 -3.34
CA LYS A 226 1.16 -14.85 -1.92
C LYS A 226 -0.02 -15.46 -1.17
N GLU A 227 0.29 -16.35 -0.23
CA GLU A 227 -0.72 -17.12 0.50
C GLU A 227 -1.42 -16.29 1.56
N PHE A 228 -2.75 -16.39 1.60
CA PHE A 228 -3.55 -15.92 2.71
C PHE A 228 -3.42 -16.84 3.92
N THR A 229 -3.54 -16.24 5.10
CA THR A 229 -3.60 -16.94 6.39
C THR A 229 -4.92 -16.63 7.06
N GLY A 230 -5.50 -17.61 7.77
CA GLY A 230 -6.72 -17.39 8.57
C GLY A 230 -8.00 -17.27 7.76
N ILE A 231 -8.03 -17.75 6.50
CA ILE A 231 -9.26 -17.87 5.71
C ILE A 231 -9.58 -19.34 5.43
N THR A 232 -10.86 -19.64 5.35
CA THR A 232 -11.40 -20.98 5.07
C THR A 232 -12.01 -21.08 3.67
N GLY A 233 -12.29 -19.94 3.05
CA GLY A 233 -13.06 -19.86 1.81
C GLY A 233 -13.03 -18.49 1.15
N THR A 234 -13.68 -18.40 0.00
CA THR A 234 -14.07 -17.17 -0.67
C THR A 234 -15.59 -17.12 -0.73
N THR A 235 -16.18 -15.92 -0.70
CA THR A 235 -17.66 -15.79 -0.74
C THR A 235 -18.25 -16.30 -2.06
N ARG A 236 -17.45 -16.21 -3.13
CA ARG A 236 -17.73 -16.80 -4.43
C ARG A 236 -16.54 -17.63 -4.89
N ALA A 237 -16.79 -18.82 -5.42
CA ALA A 237 -15.74 -19.64 -6.01
C ALA A 237 -15.19 -18.96 -7.26
N VAL A 238 -13.88 -18.72 -7.29
CA VAL A 238 -13.18 -18.23 -8.48
C VAL A 238 -12.50 -19.40 -9.16
N GLU A 239 -12.92 -19.65 -10.40
CA GLU A 239 -12.30 -20.65 -11.25
C GLU A 239 -10.94 -20.16 -11.75
N TYR A 240 -9.92 -20.99 -11.55
CA TYR A 240 -8.57 -20.81 -12.06
C TYR A 240 -8.12 -22.14 -12.65
N LEU A 241 -7.84 -22.16 -13.96
CA LEU A 241 -7.29 -23.31 -14.67
C LEU A 241 -6.01 -22.86 -15.38
N ASP A 242 -4.95 -23.64 -15.25
CA ASP A 242 -3.68 -23.33 -15.91
C ASP A 242 -3.84 -23.40 -17.43
N GLY A 243 -3.47 -22.30 -18.10
CA GLY A 243 -3.53 -22.17 -19.56
C GLY A 243 -4.92 -21.89 -20.15
N ASP A 244 -5.96 -21.72 -19.32
CA ASP A 244 -7.30 -21.36 -19.80
C ASP A 244 -7.55 -19.85 -19.71
N GLU A 245 -7.62 -19.19 -20.86
CA GLU A 245 -7.90 -17.76 -20.96
C GLU A 245 -9.34 -17.40 -20.57
N THR A 246 -10.26 -18.36 -20.57
CA THR A 246 -11.68 -18.14 -20.28
C THR A 246 -12.03 -18.26 -18.81
N CYS A 247 -11.07 -18.66 -17.96
CA CYS A 247 -11.31 -18.83 -16.54
C CYS A 247 -11.72 -17.51 -15.86
N ARG A 248 -12.56 -17.63 -14.83
CA ARG A 248 -13.07 -16.48 -14.06
C ARG A 248 -11.94 -15.62 -13.48
N ALA A 249 -10.85 -16.24 -13.03
CA ALA A 249 -9.69 -15.52 -12.52
C ALA A 249 -9.08 -14.62 -13.60
N ASN A 250 -8.99 -15.09 -14.86
CA ASN A 250 -8.45 -14.29 -15.96
C ASN A 250 -9.43 -13.19 -16.38
N LEU A 251 -10.73 -13.48 -16.40
CA LEU A 251 -11.78 -12.49 -16.68
C LEU A 251 -11.68 -11.27 -15.74
N LEU A 252 -11.60 -11.51 -14.43
CA LEU A 252 -11.49 -10.44 -13.43
C LEU A 252 -10.15 -9.69 -13.54
N ASN A 253 -9.03 -10.39 -13.75
CA ASN A 253 -7.73 -9.75 -13.92
C ASN A 253 -7.63 -8.88 -15.18
N ASN A 254 -8.31 -9.26 -16.26
CA ASN A 254 -8.42 -8.44 -17.47
C ASN A 254 -9.22 -7.16 -17.23
N ALA A 255 -10.14 -7.15 -16.26
CA ALA A 255 -10.83 -5.96 -15.77
C ALA A 255 -10.07 -5.23 -14.64
N ASN A 256 -8.77 -5.53 -14.45
CA ASN A 256 -7.91 -4.93 -13.41
C ASN A 256 -8.33 -5.26 -11.96
N ILE A 257 -9.08 -6.33 -11.75
CA ILE A 257 -9.55 -6.76 -10.42
C ILE A 257 -8.69 -7.93 -9.95
N ALA A 258 -8.11 -7.80 -8.75
CA ALA A 258 -7.43 -8.91 -8.11
C ALA A 258 -8.43 -9.86 -7.46
N THR A 259 -8.17 -11.15 -7.58
CA THR A 259 -9.03 -12.23 -7.13
C THR A 259 -8.34 -13.08 -6.07
N ILE A 260 -9.07 -14.05 -5.51
CA ILE A 260 -8.51 -15.05 -4.62
C ILE A 260 -8.71 -16.43 -5.27
N ILE A 261 -7.61 -17.06 -5.66
CA ILE A 261 -7.61 -18.40 -6.25
C ILE A 261 -7.27 -19.46 -5.20
N ARG A 262 -7.60 -20.71 -5.50
CA ARG A 262 -7.17 -21.88 -4.71
C ARG A 262 -6.17 -22.70 -5.52
N ASP A 263 -4.91 -22.65 -5.11
CA ASP A 263 -3.80 -23.42 -5.64
C ASP A 263 -2.76 -23.63 -4.52
N ASP A 264 -2.68 -24.85 -4.00
CA ASP A 264 -1.96 -25.19 -2.75
C ASP A 264 -2.31 -24.29 -1.55
N GLY A 265 -3.59 -23.95 -1.43
CA GLY A 265 -4.10 -22.99 -0.45
C GLY A 265 -4.73 -21.78 -1.14
N TYR A 266 -5.10 -20.77 -0.35
CA TYR A 266 -5.69 -19.55 -0.90
C TYR A 266 -4.63 -18.51 -1.17
N ARG A 267 -4.61 -17.94 -2.38
CA ARG A 267 -3.62 -16.95 -2.81
C ARG A 267 -4.29 -15.71 -3.38
N LEU A 268 -3.71 -14.54 -3.11
CA LEU A 268 -4.08 -13.33 -3.84
C LEU A 268 -3.59 -13.45 -5.28
N TRP A 269 -4.47 -13.18 -6.24
CA TRP A 269 -4.19 -13.36 -7.65
C TRP A 269 -4.54 -12.10 -8.44
N GLY A 270 -3.52 -11.36 -8.85
CA GLY A 270 -3.67 -10.09 -9.54
C GLY A 270 -2.76 -9.03 -8.94
N ASN A 271 -2.08 -8.31 -9.82
CA ASN A 271 -1.09 -7.29 -9.45
C ASN A 271 -1.33 -5.95 -10.18
N ARG A 272 -2.46 -5.83 -10.87
CA ARG A 272 -2.85 -4.61 -11.59
C ARG A 272 -3.63 -3.66 -10.68
N THR A 273 -3.46 -2.37 -10.92
CA THR A 273 -4.26 -1.29 -10.36
C THR A 273 -5.43 -0.99 -11.30
N LEU A 274 -6.42 -0.24 -10.82
CA LEU A 274 -7.52 0.28 -11.65
C LEU A 274 -7.10 1.48 -12.53
N SER A 275 -5.83 1.59 -12.90
CA SER A 275 -5.37 2.70 -13.73
C SER A 275 -5.84 2.56 -15.18
N SER A 276 -6.36 3.64 -15.75
CA SER A 276 -6.62 3.72 -17.20
C SER A 276 -5.36 3.93 -18.05
N ASP A 277 -4.22 4.24 -17.41
CA ASP A 277 -2.93 4.42 -18.10
C ASP A 277 -2.09 3.15 -17.96
N PRO A 278 -1.76 2.45 -19.06
CA PRO A 278 -0.92 1.26 -19.04
C PRO A 278 0.45 1.49 -18.39
N LYS A 279 0.93 2.74 -18.37
CA LYS A 279 2.16 3.09 -17.66
C LYS A 279 2.05 2.82 -16.17
N TRP A 280 0.88 2.89 -15.56
CA TRP A 280 0.66 2.64 -14.13
C TRP A 280 -0.11 1.35 -13.86
N ALA A 281 -0.13 0.41 -14.82
CA ALA A 281 -0.86 -0.84 -14.71
C ALA A 281 -0.50 -1.61 -13.42
N PHE A 282 0.79 -1.77 -13.09
CA PHE A 282 1.21 -2.58 -11.95
C PHE A 282 1.23 -1.83 -10.62
N VAL A 283 0.74 -2.48 -9.56
CA VAL A 283 0.80 -1.95 -8.19
C VAL A 283 2.23 -1.78 -7.69
N THR A 284 3.15 -2.66 -8.12
CA THR A 284 4.58 -2.57 -7.78
C THR A 284 5.19 -1.27 -8.26
N ARG A 285 4.85 -0.82 -9.47
CA ARG A 285 5.31 0.44 -10.05
C ARG A 285 4.84 1.64 -9.24
N VAL A 286 3.55 1.68 -8.91
CA VAL A 286 2.95 2.79 -8.15
C VAL A 286 3.54 2.83 -6.74
N ARG A 287 3.62 1.69 -6.06
CA ARG A 287 4.19 1.58 -4.70
C ARG A 287 5.66 1.98 -4.65
N THR A 288 6.46 1.47 -5.58
CA THR A 288 7.89 1.80 -5.68
C THR A 288 8.06 3.31 -5.83
N LEU A 289 7.34 3.94 -6.74
CA LEU A 289 7.41 5.39 -6.91
C LEU A 289 7.06 6.15 -5.63
N PHE A 290 5.94 5.83 -4.98
CA PHE A 290 5.48 6.55 -3.79
C PHE A 290 6.48 6.44 -2.65
N ILE A 291 6.99 5.23 -2.39
CA ILE A 291 7.94 5.00 -1.31
C ILE A 291 9.28 5.69 -1.59
N LEU A 292 9.77 5.68 -2.84
CA LEU A 292 10.97 6.42 -3.22
C LEU A 292 10.81 7.92 -3.02
N MET A 293 9.68 8.50 -3.47
CA MET A 293 9.41 9.92 -3.28
C MET A 293 9.40 10.30 -1.80
N ASP A 294 8.81 9.46 -0.95
CA ASP A 294 8.72 9.72 0.48
C ASP A 294 10.03 9.49 1.23
N ALA A 295 10.83 8.51 0.82
CA ALA A 295 12.17 8.29 1.34
C ALA A 295 13.11 9.45 1.02
N VAL A 296 13.08 9.94 -0.23
CA VAL A 296 13.84 11.13 -0.64
C VAL A 296 13.43 12.34 0.19
N GLN A 297 12.14 12.58 0.39
CA GLN A 297 11.65 13.70 1.21
C GLN A 297 12.03 13.55 2.69
N ALA A 298 11.97 12.34 3.25
CA ALA A 298 12.36 12.09 4.63
C ALA A 298 13.87 12.25 4.85
N GLY A 299 14.69 11.75 3.92
CA GLY A 299 16.15 11.80 3.98
C GLY A 299 16.75 13.18 3.75
N HIS A 300 16.05 14.07 3.03
CA HIS A 300 16.54 15.41 2.68
C HIS A 300 15.93 16.53 3.52
N LYS A 301 15.29 16.24 4.66
CA LYS A 301 14.81 17.30 5.57
C LYS A 301 15.91 18.26 6.01
N TRP A 302 17.17 17.81 6.08
CA TRP A 302 18.32 18.66 6.39
C TRP A 302 18.70 19.64 5.27
N ALA A 303 18.29 19.37 4.04
CA ALA A 303 18.56 20.22 2.89
C ALA A 303 17.62 21.44 2.85
N VAL A 304 16.47 21.34 3.54
CA VAL A 304 15.58 22.48 3.78
C VAL A 304 16.29 23.48 4.69
N ASP A 305 16.22 24.77 4.34
CA ASP A 305 16.81 25.91 5.06
C ASP A 305 18.35 26.01 5.08
N ARG A 306 19.07 25.12 4.38
CA ARG A 306 20.52 25.27 4.18
C ARG A 306 20.79 26.33 3.09
N SER A 307 21.82 27.15 3.28
CA SER A 307 22.23 28.13 2.27
C SER A 307 22.60 27.43 0.95
N ILE A 308 22.07 27.94 -0.16
CA ILE A 308 22.35 27.43 -1.50
C ILE A 308 23.77 27.83 -1.91
N THR A 309 24.75 27.01 -1.56
CA THR A 309 26.15 27.17 -1.95
C THR A 309 26.46 26.35 -3.21
N LYS A 310 27.64 26.58 -3.82
CA LYS A 310 28.12 25.72 -4.92
C LYS A 310 28.20 24.23 -4.53
N THR A 311 28.47 23.94 -3.26
CA THR A 311 28.54 22.57 -2.74
C THR A 311 27.17 22.00 -2.39
N TYR A 312 26.16 22.83 -2.08
CA TYR A 312 24.82 22.37 -1.73
C TYR A 312 24.21 21.45 -2.80
N VAL A 313 24.25 21.88 -4.07
CA VAL A 313 23.68 21.09 -5.18
C VAL A 313 24.41 19.75 -5.34
N LYS A 314 25.74 19.76 -5.19
CA LYS A 314 26.55 18.56 -5.24
C LYS A 314 26.26 17.63 -4.05
N ASP A 315 26.28 18.14 -2.82
CA ASP A 315 26.03 17.36 -1.59
C ASP A 315 24.67 16.65 -1.64
N VAL A 316 23.63 17.31 -2.14
CA VAL A 316 22.29 16.71 -2.32
C VAL A 316 22.31 15.64 -3.42
N THR A 317 23.01 15.90 -4.53
CA THR A 317 23.11 14.94 -5.64
C THR A 317 23.86 13.67 -5.20
N ASP A 318 24.98 13.83 -4.51
CA ASP A 318 25.78 12.71 -3.97
C ASP A 318 25.00 11.91 -2.91
N GLY A 319 24.18 12.58 -2.09
CA GLY A 319 23.30 11.93 -1.12
C GLY A 319 22.16 11.13 -1.77
N LEU A 320 21.53 11.70 -2.80
CA LEU A 320 20.52 11.01 -3.61
C LEU A 320 21.11 9.80 -4.35
N ASP A 321 22.29 9.96 -4.96
CA ASP A 321 22.99 8.89 -5.67
C ASP A 321 23.34 7.72 -4.73
N ALA A 322 23.86 8.02 -3.54
CA ALA A 322 24.17 7.01 -2.54
C ALA A 322 22.94 6.21 -2.11
N PHE A 323 21.80 6.87 -1.90
CA PHE A 323 20.54 6.21 -1.54
C PHE A 323 19.99 5.33 -2.67
N MET A 324 19.96 5.85 -3.90
CA MET A 324 19.48 5.09 -5.05
C MET A 324 20.40 3.90 -5.35
N ARG A 325 21.70 4.02 -5.08
CA ARG A 325 22.65 2.89 -5.18
C ARG A 325 22.36 1.78 -4.18
N ASP A 326 22.00 2.13 -2.94
CA ASP A 326 21.60 1.15 -1.93
C ASP A 326 20.34 0.38 -2.36
N LEU A 327 19.34 1.10 -2.89
CA LEU A 327 18.12 0.47 -3.43
C LEU A 327 18.40 -0.46 -4.62
N LYS A 328 19.31 -0.07 -5.50
CA LYS A 328 19.76 -0.93 -6.59
C LYS A 328 20.45 -2.19 -6.06
N ALA A 329 21.29 -2.05 -5.03
CA ALA A 329 21.96 -3.20 -4.41
C ALA A 329 21.00 -4.19 -3.75
N GLN A 330 19.89 -3.70 -3.20
CA GLN A 330 18.80 -4.50 -2.64
C GLN A 330 17.88 -5.13 -3.70
N GLY A 331 18.02 -4.74 -4.97
CA GLY A 331 17.15 -5.20 -6.06
C GLY A 331 15.80 -4.50 -6.12
N ALA A 332 15.63 -3.34 -5.47
CA ALA A 332 14.40 -2.55 -5.52
C ALA A 332 14.20 -1.84 -6.86
N ILE A 333 15.29 -1.54 -7.55
CA ILE A 333 15.35 -0.86 -8.85
C ILE A 333 16.46 -1.47 -9.70
N ILE A 334 16.35 -1.37 -11.02
CA ILE A 334 17.35 -1.93 -11.95
C ILE A 334 18.53 -0.97 -12.13
N ASN A 335 18.23 0.27 -12.53
CA ASN A 335 19.20 1.34 -12.76
C ASN A 335 18.52 2.69 -12.50
N PHE A 336 19.35 3.72 -12.27
CA PHE A 336 18.87 5.07 -12.00
C PHE A 336 19.86 6.13 -12.49
N GLU A 337 19.38 7.36 -12.59
CA GLU A 337 20.15 8.54 -12.94
C GLU A 337 19.65 9.71 -12.07
N VAL A 338 20.56 10.34 -11.33
CA VAL A 338 20.26 11.54 -10.52
C VAL A 338 21.13 12.69 -11.00
N PHE A 339 20.50 13.81 -11.35
CA PHE A 339 21.22 15.01 -11.77
C PHE A 339 20.42 16.29 -11.49
N PRO A 340 21.09 17.43 -11.21
CA PRO A 340 20.41 18.72 -11.13
C PRO A 340 19.89 19.15 -12.51
N ASP A 341 18.69 19.74 -12.55
CA ASP A 341 18.09 20.20 -13.80
C ASP A 341 18.73 21.52 -14.25
N THR A 342 19.53 21.50 -15.32
CA THR A 342 20.23 22.69 -15.81
C THR A 342 19.31 23.71 -16.49
N GLU A 343 18.12 23.31 -16.93
CA GLU A 343 17.17 24.18 -17.62
C GLU A 343 16.29 24.93 -16.62
N LEU A 344 15.80 24.24 -15.57
CA LEU A 344 14.94 24.82 -14.55
C LEU A 344 15.72 25.61 -13.48
N ASN A 345 16.98 25.27 -13.23
CA ASN A 345 17.83 25.96 -12.25
C ASN A 345 18.39 27.29 -12.77
N THR A 346 17.51 28.23 -13.09
CA THR A 346 17.88 29.59 -13.46
C THR A 346 18.24 30.44 -12.23
N ALA A 347 18.99 31.53 -12.43
CA ALA A 347 19.36 32.45 -11.34
C ALA A 347 18.14 33.00 -10.58
N ASN A 348 17.02 33.25 -11.28
CA ASN A 348 15.77 33.72 -10.66
C ASN A 348 15.15 32.66 -9.74
N GLN A 349 15.17 31.39 -10.13
CA GLN A 349 14.67 30.30 -9.27
C GLN A 349 15.56 30.11 -8.04
N ILE A 350 16.88 30.15 -8.22
CA ILE A 350 17.85 30.06 -7.12
C ILE A 350 17.69 31.24 -6.15
N ALA A 351 17.48 32.46 -6.65
CA ALA A 351 17.19 33.63 -5.82
C ALA A 351 15.90 33.49 -5.01
N GLN A 352 14.92 32.73 -5.51
CA GLN A 352 13.71 32.35 -4.79
C GLN A 352 13.88 31.13 -3.87
N GLY A 353 15.11 30.62 -3.71
CA GLY A 353 15.38 29.44 -2.88
C GLY A 353 14.98 28.11 -3.53
N LYS A 354 14.69 28.09 -4.83
CA LYS A 354 14.23 26.89 -5.55
C LYS A 354 15.37 26.26 -6.34
N VAL A 355 15.56 24.97 -6.13
CA VAL A 355 16.51 24.14 -6.88
C VAL A 355 15.81 22.84 -7.26
N TYR A 356 16.01 22.42 -8.51
CA TYR A 356 15.36 21.28 -9.14
C TYR A 356 16.37 20.18 -9.42
N TRP A 357 15.96 18.94 -9.13
CA TRP A 357 16.68 17.73 -9.51
C TRP A 357 15.78 16.81 -10.32
N ARG A 358 16.38 16.09 -11.25
CA ARG A 358 15.73 14.97 -11.96
C ARG A 358 16.27 13.67 -11.39
N ILE A 359 15.34 12.80 -11.02
CA ILE A 359 15.60 11.44 -10.56
C ILE A 359 14.88 10.51 -11.52
N ARG A 360 15.62 9.83 -12.38
CA ARG A 360 15.11 8.80 -13.29
C ARG A 360 15.48 7.45 -12.73
N PHE A 361 14.57 6.49 -12.81
CA PHE A 361 14.83 5.13 -12.39
C PHE A 361 13.96 4.15 -13.20
N THR A 362 14.39 2.90 -13.24
CA THR A 362 13.62 1.79 -13.79
C THR A 362 13.21 0.86 -12.66
N ASP A 363 11.90 0.64 -12.52
CA ASP A 363 11.32 -0.29 -11.55
C ASP A 363 11.57 -1.75 -11.97
N VAL A 364 11.39 -2.68 -11.02
CA VAL A 364 11.44 -4.12 -11.32
C VAL A 364 10.03 -4.59 -11.71
N PRO A 365 9.79 -4.92 -13.00
CA PRO A 365 8.48 -5.40 -13.42
C PRO A 365 8.21 -6.79 -12.83
N PRO A 366 6.98 -7.07 -12.37
CA PRO A 366 6.62 -8.41 -11.94
C PRO A 366 6.54 -9.36 -13.16
N ALA A 367 6.97 -10.61 -12.98
CA ALA A 367 6.78 -11.66 -13.97
C ALA A 367 5.31 -12.12 -13.95
N GLU A 368 4.44 -11.39 -14.66
CA GLU A 368 2.99 -11.64 -14.67
C GLU A 368 2.60 -12.90 -15.45
N ASN A 369 3.28 -13.21 -16.56
CA ASN A 369 2.99 -14.37 -17.40
C ASN A 369 4.28 -15.05 -17.92
N PRO A 370 4.82 -16.07 -17.22
CA PRO A 370 5.88 -16.91 -17.76
C PRO A 370 5.32 -17.86 -18.84
N ASN A 371 5.83 -17.77 -20.07
CA ASN A 371 5.39 -18.58 -21.20
C ASN A 371 6.42 -19.68 -21.50
N PHE A 372 6.03 -20.94 -21.37
CA PHE A 372 6.87 -22.10 -21.69
C PHE A 372 6.45 -22.69 -23.04
N LEU A 373 7.38 -22.72 -24.00
CA LEU A 373 7.16 -23.25 -25.33
C LEU A 373 7.76 -24.65 -25.41
N PHE A 374 6.90 -25.66 -25.45
CA PHE A 374 7.32 -27.05 -25.66
C PHE A 374 7.31 -27.38 -27.15
N GLU A 375 8.43 -27.94 -27.62
CA GLU A 375 8.56 -28.48 -28.97
C GLU A 375 8.81 -29.99 -28.86
N VAL A 376 7.95 -30.78 -29.48
CA VAL A 376 8.17 -32.23 -29.61
C VAL A 376 8.98 -32.46 -30.87
N THR A 377 10.20 -32.96 -30.73
CA THR A 377 11.14 -33.17 -31.84
C THR A 377 11.55 -34.63 -31.96
N ASP A 378 11.63 -35.13 -33.19
CA ASP A 378 12.24 -36.44 -33.49
C ASP A 378 13.77 -36.37 -33.64
N GLN A 379 14.38 -35.22 -33.31
CA GLN A 379 15.81 -34.93 -33.48
C GLN A 379 16.71 -35.98 -32.80
N TRP A 380 16.26 -36.53 -31.67
CA TRP A 380 17.01 -37.50 -30.87
C TRP A 380 16.46 -38.93 -30.97
N MET A 381 15.53 -39.18 -31.89
CA MET A 381 14.87 -40.49 -32.02
C MET A 381 15.84 -41.61 -32.45
N THR A 382 17.00 -41.26 -33.02
CA THR A 382 18.06 -42.22 -33.35
C THR A 382 19.14 -42.35 -32.26
N GLU A 383 19.22 -41.42 -31.30
CA GLU A 383 20.22 -41.50 -30.21
C GLU A 383 19.91 -42.62 -29.20
N VAL A 384 18.65 -43.08 -29.13
CA VAL A 384 18.29 -44.30 -28.37
C VAL A 384 18.84 -45.59 -29.00
N LEU A 385 19.37 -45.53 -30.23
CA LEU A 385 19.97 -46.66 -30.95
C LEU A 385 21.51 -46.62 -30.95
N GLU A 386 22.14 -45.56 -30.44
CA GLU A 386 23.59 -45.57 -30.23
C GLU A 386 23.90 -46.48 -29.02
N ALA A 387 24.35 -47.70 -29.33
CA ALA A 387 24.95 -48.58 -28.34
C ALA A 387 26.19 -47.89 -27.74
N ALA A 388 26.18 -47.74 -26.41
CA ALA A 388 27.29 -47.22 -25.60
C ALA A 388 28.63 -47.94 -25.88
#